data_AF-X5QBA5-F1
#
_entry.id   AF-X5QBA5-F1
#
_cell.length_a   1.000
_cell.length_b   1.000
_cell.length_c   1.000
_cell.angle_alpha   90.00
_cell.angle_beta   90.00
_cell.angle_gamma   90.00
#
_symmetry.space_group_name_H-M   'P 1'
#
loop_
_entity.id
_entity.type
_entity.pdbx_description
1 polymer ?
#
loop_
_entity_poly.entity_id
_entity_poly.type
_entity_poly.pdbx_seq_one_letter_code
_entity_poly.pdbx_strand_id
1 'polypeptide(L)'
;MRMTFTFICLVGLASSVSILFPATASAQRMQKCADEGGTCRLPYPSEVVYGARGQTTSRFFDRRSVPCSNRVFGDPAPGRDKACYIVKRGGGNDYGDNDDDDDNYGDDDYGQGRGRWVACARENQFCDFRGRQVVRYGARGRFTQGVFRNGVRCGNDAFDEDPAPRAKKTCYIRK
;
A
#
# COMPACT_ATOMS: atom_id res chain seq x y z
N MET A 1 0.43 -65.31 -47.62
CA MET A 1 1.69 -64.70 -48.12
C MET A 1 1.54 -63.17 -48.07
N ARG A 2 2.33 -62.55 -47.19
CA ARG A 2 2.70 -61.12 -47.02
C ARG A 2 1.91 -60.07 -47.83
N MET A 3 1.11 -59.25 -47.14
CA MET A 3 0.74 -57.93 -47.64
C MET A 3 0.99 -56.89 -46.54
N THR A 4 1.96 -56.04 -46.84
CA THR A 4 2.52 -54.95 -46.04
C THR A 4 1.47 -53.89 -45.72
N PHE A 5 1.32 -53.53 -44.43
CA PHE A 5 0.65 -52.30 -44.01
C PHE A 5 1.70 -51.33 -43.46
N THR A 6 1.96 -50.29 -44.24
CA THR A 6 2.77 -49.12 -43.92
C THR A 6 2.11 -48.35 -42.77
N PHE A 7 2.75 -48.37 -41.60
CA PHE A 7 2.43 -47.45 -40.50
C PHE A 7 2.92 -46.05 -40.87
N ILE A 8 2.01 -45.23 -41.39
CA ILE A 8 2.24 -43.79 -41.55
C ILE A 8 2.22 -43.19 -40.14
N CYS A 9 3.37 -42.69 -39.69
CA CYS A 9 3.49 -41.86 -38.49
C CYS A 9 2.59 -40.62 -38.64
N LEU A 10 1.38 -40.69 -38.10
CA LEU A 10 0.61 -39.50 -37.78
C LEU A 10 1.39 -38.74 -36.71
N VAL A 11 2.01 -37.66 -37.17
CA VAL A 11 2.72 -36.68 -36.36
C VAL A 11 1.77 -36.24 -35.25
N GLY A 12 2.03 -36.70 -34.03
CA GLY A 12 1.28 -36.28 -32.86
C GLY A 12 1.38 -34.77 -32.76
N LEU A 13 0.26 -34.08 -32.97
CA LEU A 13 0.10 -32.69 -32.58
C LEU A 13 0.30 -32.67 -31.06
N ALA A 14 1.53 -32.39 -30.63
CA ALA A 14 1.81 -32.04 -29.25
C ALA A 14 1.09 -30.72 -28.99
N SER A 15 -0.17 -30.81 -28.54
CA SER A 15 -0.89 -29.69 -27.98
C SER A 15 -0.11 -29.29 -26.74
N SER A 16 0.78 -28.30 -26.88
CA SER A 16 1.41 -27.63 -25.77
C SER A 16 0.30 -26.96 -24.96
N VAL A 17 -0.21 -27.67 -23.97
CA VAL A 17 -1.02 -27.08 -22.90
C VAL A 17 -0.05 -26.19 -22.14
N SER A 18 0.07 -24.96 -22.60
CA SER A 18 0.70 -23.87 -21.86
C SER A 18 -0.14 -23.66 -20.62
N ILE A 19 0.24 -24.30 -19.52
CA ILE A 19 -0.32 -24.07 -18.20
C ILE A 19 0.10 -22.65 -17.83
N LEU A 20 -0.76 -21.68 -18.12
CA LEU A 20 -0.67 -20.35 -17.55
C LEU A 20 -0.91 -20.51 -16.06
N PHE A 21 0.17 -20.60 -15.28
CA PHE A 21 0.08 -20.47 -13.84
C PHE A 21 -0.58 -19.11 -13.57
N PRO A 22 -1.75 -19.06 -12.91
CA PRO A 22 -2.31 -17.79 -12.50
C PRO A 22 -1.27 -17.14 -11.59
N ALA A 23 -0.76 -15.98 -12.00
CA ALA A 23 0.00 -15.14 -11.09
C ALA A 23 -0.91 -14.91 -9.88
N THR A 24 -0.55 -15.48 -8.73
CA THR A 24 -1.27 -15.25 -7.49
C THR A 24 -1.13 -13.76 -7.19
N ALA A 25 -2.09 -12.97 -7.64
CA ALA A 25 -2.18 -11.56 -7.31
C ALA A 25 -2.34 -11.51 -5.80
N SER A 26 -1.29 -11.08 -5.10
CA SER A 26 -1.34 -10.82 -3.66
C SER A 26 -2.36 -9.71 -3.44
N ALA A 27 -3.62 -10.09 -3.20
CA ALA A 27 -4.64 -9.18 -2.73
C ALA A 27 -4.11 -8.58 -1.42
N GLN A 28 -3.70 -7.32 -1.47
CA GLN A 28 -3.37 -6.57 -0.28
C GLN A 28 -4.58 -6.67 0.65
N ARG A 29 -4.40 -7.09 1.90
CA ARG A 29 -5.50 -7.21 2.86
C ARG A 29 -6.06 -5.80 3.12
N MET A 30 -7.16 -5.48 2.46
CA MET A 30 -7.88 -4.23 2.62
C MET A 30 -8.80 -4.36 3.83
N GLN A 31 -8.68 -3.43 4.78
CA GLN A 31 -9.63 -3.32 5.88
C GLN A 31 -10.55 -2.13 5.62
N LYS A 32 -11.86 -2.37 5.56
CA LYS A 32 -12.85 -1.29 5.52
C LYS A 32 -12.74 -0.44 6.79
N CYS A 33 -12.76 0.88 6.65
CA CYS A 33 -12.69 1.81 7.78
C CYS A 33 -13.87 2.80 7.85
N ALA A 34 -14.59 3.01 6.75
CA ALA A 34 -15.78 3.85 6.72
C ALA A 34 -16.62 3.56 5.47
N ASP A 35 -17.94 3.71 5.57
CA ASP A 35 -18.83 3.87 4.43
C ASP A 35 -18.71 5.28 3.82
N GLU A 36 -19.18 5.45 2.59
CA GLU A 36 -19.27 6.77 1.93
C GLU A 36 -20.08 7.77 2.79
N GLY A 37 -19.53 8.98 2.94
CA GLY A 37 -20.01 9.99 3.87
C GLY A 37 -19.43 9.88 5.28
N GLY A 38 -18.89 8.73 5.66
CA GLY A 38 -18.25 8.51 6.96
C GLY A 38 -16.86 9.14 7.09
N THR A 39 -16.22 8.91 8.24
CA THR A 39 -14.84 9.33 8.51
C THR A 39 -13.96 8.14 8.82
N CYS A 40 -12.96 7.91 7.99
CA CYS A 40 -11.95 6.88 8.21
C CYS A 40 -10.91 7.40 9.22
N ARG A 41 -10.80 6.71 10.37
CA ARG A 41 -9.78 6.99 11.38
C ARG A 41 -8.54 6.14 11.14
N LEU A 42 -7.45 6.78 10.73
CA LEU A 42 -6.21 6.10 10.43
C LEU A 42 -5.41 5.84 11.72
N PRO A 43 -5.02 4.58 12.00
CA PRO A 43 -4.18 4.25 13.16
C PRO A 43 -2.76 4.83 13.00
N TYR A 44 -2.30 4.85 11.77
CA TYR A 44 -1.04 5.45 11.32
C TYR A 44 -1.27 5.99 9.92
N PRO A 45 -0.41 6.90 9.44
CA PRO A 45 -0.65 7.47 8.14
C PRO A 45 -0.59 6.39 7.06
N SER A 46 -1.53 6.43 6.12
CA SER A 46 -1.85 5.27 5.30
C SER A 46 -2.38 5.70 3.96
N GLU A 47 -2.29 4.78 3.01
CA GLU A 47 -3.06 4.89 1.78
C GLU A 47 -4.49 4.43 2.06
N VAL A 48 -5.43 5.33 1.77
CA VAL A 48 -6.86 5.07 1.82
C VAL A 48 -7.34 4.86 0.40
N VAL A 49 -7.96 3.72 0.18
CA VAL A 49 -8.61 3.36 -1.09
C VAL A 49 -10.10 3.61 -0.94
N TYR A 50 -10.69 4.26 -1.92
CA TYR A 50 -12.10 4.62 -1.98
C TYR A 50 -12.72 4.05 -3.25
N GLY A 51 -13.86 3.38 -3.15
CA GLY A 51 -14.59 2.88 -4.32
C GLY A 51 -15.49 1.69 -4.03
N ALA A 52 -15.97 1.05 -5.11
CA ALA A 52 -16.91 -0.06 -5.06
C ALA A 52 -16.69 -1.05 -6.21
N ARG A 53 -16.86 -2.35 -5.95
CA ARG A 53 -16.85 -3.42 -6.98
C ARG A 53 -15.67 -3.35 -7.96
N GLY A 54 -14.47 -3.09 -7.44
CA GLY A 54 -13.23 -3.01 -8.23
C GLY A 54 -12.97 -1.67 -8.93
N GLN A 55 -13.93 -0.74 -8.93
CA GLN A 55 -13.73 0.62 -9.40
C GLN A 55 -13.29 1.50 -8.22
N THR A 56 -11.99 1.77 -8.12
CA THR A 56 -11.39 2.43 -6.95
C THR A 56 -10.38 3.50 -7.31
N THR A 57 -10.25 4.49 -6.44
CA THR A 57 -9.16 5.47 -6.41
C THR A 57 -8.47 5.42 -5.05
N SER A 58 -7.23 5.88 -4.95
CA SER A 58 -6.46 5.81 -3.70
C SER A 58 -5.66 7.07 -3.47
N ARG A 59 -5.57 7.51 -2.21
CA ARG A 59 -4.74 8.64 -1.81
C ARG A 59 -4.05 8.34 -0.50
N PHE A 60 -2.86 8.89 -0.34
CA PHE A 60 -2.11 8.80 0.90
C PHE A 60 -2.45 9.98 1.82
N PHE A 61 -2.60 9.69 3.11
CA PHE A 61 -2.88 10.69 4.14
C PHE A 61 -1.90 10.57 5.29
N ASP A 62 -1.37 11.72 5.71
CA ASP A 62 -0.48 11.89 6.86
C ASP A 62 -1.24 12.16 8.18
N ARG A 63 -2.52 12.54 8.09
CA ARG A 63 -3.43 12.85 9.21
C ARG A 63 -4.31 11.67 9.61
N ARG A 64 -4.82 11.69 10.86
CA ARG A 64 -5.66 10.61 11.43
C ARG A 64 -7.10 10.60 10.92
N SER A 65 -7.66 11.73 10.52
CA SER A 65 -9.07 11.85 10.12
C SER A 65 -9.18 12.11 8.61
N VAL A 66 -9.80 11.17 7.90
CA VAL A 66 -10.01 11.25 6.46
C VAL A 66 -11.51 11.13 6.15
N PRO A 67 -12.16 12.19 5.63
CA PRO A 67 -13.53 12.08 5.15
C PRO A 67 -13.61 11.11 3.97
N CYS A 68 -14.46 10.11 4.09
CA CYS A 68 -14.67 9.10 3.06
C CYS A 68 -15.70 9.59 2.04
N SER A 69 -15.28 10.40 1.06
CA SER A 69 -16.24 11.01 0.13
C SER A 69 -15.67 11.36 -1.23
N ASN A 70 -16.57 11.54 -2.20
CA ASN A 70 -16.26 12.04 -3.54
C ASN A 70 -15.50 13.38 -3.53
N ARG A 71 -15.69 14.23 -2.51
CA ARG A 71 -14.96 15.50 -2.39
C ARG A 71 -13.45 15.29 -2.17
N VAL A 72 -13.07 14.23 -1.45
CA VAL A 72 -11.67 13.94 -1.14
C VAL A 72 -11.02 13.12 -2.25
N PHE A 73 -11.76 12.22 -2.87
CA PHE A 73 -11.21 11.19 -3.75
C PHE A 73 -11.61 11.30 -5.23
N GLY A 74 -12.63 12.09 -5.55
CA GLY A 74 -13.39 11.96 -6.79
C GLY A 74 -14.41 10.82 -6.72
N ASP A 75 -15.23 10.64 -7.76
CA ASP A 75 -16.17 9.51 -7.84
C ASP A 75 -15.63 8.42 -8.79
N PRO A 76 -14.99 7.36 -8.27
CA PRO A 76 -14.49 6.27 -9.09
C PRO A 76 -15.60 5.30 -9.54
N ALA A 77 -16.77 5.31 -8.89
CA ALA A 77 -17.84 4.35 -9.15
C ALA A 77 -19.21 5.05 -9.09
N PRO A 78 -19.58 5.84 -10.12
CA PRO A 78 -20.83 6.60 -10.13
C PRO A 78 -22.07 5.70 -9.99
N GLY A 79 -23.05 6.17 -9.22
CA GLY A 79 -24.31 5.45 -8.97
C GLY A 79 -24.17 4.22 -8.06
N ARG A 80 -23.04 4.08 -7.35
CA ARG A 80 -22.79 2.99 -6.41
C ARG A 80 -22.34 3.52 -5.06
N ASP A 81 -22.78 2.85 -4.00
CA ASP A 81 -22.30 3.10 -2.65
C ASP A 81 -20.83 2.67 -2.54
N LYS A 82 -19.99 3.62 -2.18
CA LYS A 82 -18.55 3.40 -2.03
C LYS A 82 -18.19 3.24 -0.57
N ALA A 83 -16.98 2.74 -0.32
CA ALA A 83 -16.43 2.67 1.01
C ALA A 83 -14.93 2.97 0.98
N CYS A 84 -14.41 3.36 2.13
CA CYS A 84 -12.98 3.56 2.34
C CYS A 84 -12.36 2.33 2.97
N TYR A 85 -11.16 2.01 2.51
CA TYR A 85 -10.36 0.89 2.97
C TYR A 85 -8.93 1.34 3.22
N ILE A 86 -8.30 0.84 4.28
CA ILE A 86 -6.87 0.98 4.51
C ILE A 86 -6.14 -0.29 4.11
N VAL A 87 -4.96 -0.14 3.51
CA VAL A 87 -4.10 -1.29 3.20
C VAL A 87 -3.34 -1.69 4.46
N LYS A 88 -3.70 -2.82 5.07
CA LYS A 88 -2.89 -3.42 6.14
C LYS A 88 -1.62 -3.98 5.51
N ARG A 89 -0.46 -3.47 5.91
CA ARG A 89 0.81 -4.14 5.59
C ARG A 89 0.82 -5.44 6.36
N GLY A 90 0.95 -6.57 5.65
CA GLY A 90 1.01 -7.89 6.26
C GLY A 90 2.13 -7.93 7.30
N GLY A 91 1.76 -7.94 8.56
CA GLY A 91 2.65 -8.08 9.71
C GLY A 91 1.82 -8.67 10.83
N GLY A 92 1.69 -10.01 10.83
CA GLY A 92 0.83 -10.76 11.76
C GLY A 92 -0.47 -9.99 11.99
N ASN A 93 -1.09 -9.87 13.13
CA ASN A 93 -1.50 -10.94 13.99
C ASN A 93 -3.03 -10.95 13.83
N ASP A 94 -3.57 -12.15 13.76
CA ASP A 94 -4.95 -12.46 14.09
C ASP A 94 -5.31 -11.86 15.46
N TYR A 95 -6.31 -10.98 15.51
CA TYR A 95 -7.16 -10.60 16.65
C TYR A 95 -8.29 -9.79 15.98
N GLY A 96 -9.50 -10.33 15.85
CA GLY A 96 -10.36 -10.64 16.98
C GLY A 96 -11.45 -9.59 16.92
N ASP A 97 -12.47 -9.90 16.13
CA ASP A 97 -13.79 -9.27 16.20
C ASP A 97 -14.25 -9.39 17.66
N ASN A 98 -14.63 -8.28 18.29
CA ASN A 98 -15.49 -8.21 19.48
C ASN A 98 -15.85 -6.74 19.66
N ASP A 99 -17.04 -6.39 19.16
CA ASP A 99 -17.87 -5.37 19.77
C ASP A 99 -18.11 -5.75 21.24
N ASP A 100 -17.85 -4.85 22.19
CA ASP A 100 -18.61 -4.66 23.43
C ASP A 100 -17.97 -3.53 24.26
N ASP A 101 -18.82 -2.64 24.76
CA ASP A 101 -18.54 -1.49 25.61
C ASP A 101 -17.92 -1.89 26.97
N ASP A 102 -16.92 -1.15 27.47
CA ASP A 102 -16.85 -0.72 28.88
C ASP A 102 -15.76 0.33 29.12
N ASP A 103 -16.03 1.22 30.05
CA ASP A 103 -15.26 2.40 30.42
C ASP A 103 -14.12 2.02 31.39
N ASN A 104 -12.87 2.44 31.14
CA ASN A 104 -11.88 2.47 32.22
C ASN A 104 -10.81 3.56 32.00
N TYR A 105 -10.87 4.60 32.83
CA TYR A 105 -9.84 5.62 32.99
C TYR A 105 -8.75 5.08 33.92
N GLY A 106 -7.56 4.86 33.36
CA GLY A 106 -6.26 4.74 34.03
C GLY A 106 -5.21 4.93 32.94
N ASP A 107 -4.74 6.16 32.71
CA ASP A 107 -3.63 6.83 33.38
C ASP A 107 -2.29 6.12 33.22
N ASP A 108 -1.35 6.88 32.66
CA ASP A 108 0.09 6.63 32.48
C ASP A 108 0.55 5.41 31.68
N ASP A 109 1.05 5.66 30.45
CA ASP A 109 2.43 5.31 30.04
C ASP A 109 2.63 5.55 28.52
N TYR A 110 3.60 6.39 28.18
CA TYR A 110 3.99 6.93 26.86
C TYR A 110 3.28 6.41 25.59
N GLY A 111 2.31 7.20 25.12
CA GLY A 111 1.77 7.09 23.77
C GLY A 111 2.82 7.27 22.66
N GLN A 112 2.67 6.49 21.59
CA GLN A 112 2.30 6.98 20.26
C GLN A 112 2.52 5.88 19.22
N GLY A 113 1.43 5.32 18.70
CA GLY A 113 1.37 4.49 17.49
C GLY A 113 1.73 5.23 16.19
N ARG A 114 2.74 6.11 16.22
CA ARG A 114 3.34 6.70 15.03
C ARG A 114 4.51 5.80 14.65
N GLY A 115 4.37 5.03 13.58
CA GLY A 115 5.43 4.16 13.08
C GLY A 115 6.80 4.84 13.11
N ARG A 116 7.80 4.15 13.64
CA ARG A 116 9.14 4.71 13.90
C ARG A 116 9.80 5.09 12.57
N TRP A 117 10.33 6.30 12.48
CA TRP A 117 11.14 6.72 11.34
C TRP A 117 12.55 6.16 11.47
N VAL A 118 12.95 5.34 10.50
CA VAL A 118 14.27 4.71 10.45
C VAL A 118 15.03 5.28 9.27
N ALA A 119 16.21 5.85 9.52
CA ALA A 119 17.09 6.34 8.46
C ALA A 119 17.49 5.20 7.53
N CYS A 120 17.43 5.42 6.22
CA CYS A 120 17.79 4.40 5.22
C CYS A 120 18.88 4.87 4.24
N ALA A 121 18.96 6.17 3.94
CA ALA A 121 19.92 6.70 2.97
C ALA A 121 20.24 8.17 3.25
N ARG A 122 21.49 8.57 3.07
CA ARG A 122 21.84 10.00 2.99
C ARG A 122 21.43 10.57 1.64
N GLU A 123 21.38 11.88 1.53
CA GLU A 123 21.18 12.58 0.25
C GLU A 123 22.12 12.05 -0.83
N ASN A 124 21.58 11.85 -2.04
CA ASN A 124 22.17 11.21 -3.21
C ASN A 124 22.44 9.69 -3.12
N GLN A 125 22.06 9.03 -2.02
CA GLN A 125 22.14 7.57 -1.89
C GLN A 125 20.80 6.89 -2.19
N PHE A 126 20.83 5.57 -2.41
CA PHE A 126 19.63 4.77 -2.63
C PHE A 126 19.08 4.23 -1.31
N CYS A 127 17.81 4.50 -1.02
CA CYS A 127 17.08 3.95 0.11
C CYS A 127 16.39 2.67 -0.34
N ASP A 128 16.96 1.51 -0.01
CA ASP A 128 16.37 0.22 -0.36
C ASP A 128 15.30 -0.22 0.66
N PHE A 129 14.15 -0.64 0.16
CA PHE A 129 13.08 -1.27 0.93
C PHE A 129 12.21 -2.10 -0.01
N ARG A 130 11.50 -3.08 0.53
CA ARG A 130 10.57 -3.91 -0.25
C ARG A 130 9.14 -3.44 -0.11
N GLY A 131 8.37 -3.59 -1.19
CA GLY A 131 6.95 -3.22 -1.23
C GLY A 131 6.75 -1.70 -1.25
N ARG A 132 5.53 -1.26 -0.93
CA ARG A 132 5.15 0.16 -0.94
C ARG A 132 5.49 0.81 0.39
N GLN A 133 6.42 1.76 0.40
CA GLN A 133 6.88 2.49 1.59
C GLN A 133 6.59 3.98 1.55
N VAL A 134 6.29 4.53 2.73
CA VAL A 134 6.29 5.99 2.94
C VAL A 134 7.71 6.36 3.32
N VAL A 135 8.29 7.21 2.50
CA VAL A 135 9.63 7.73 2.71
C VAL A 135 9.48 9.22 2.99
N ARG A 136 10.20 9.71 4.00
CA ARG A 136 10.38 11.15 4.18
C ARG A 136 11.82 11.53 3.89
N TYR A 137 12.01 12.71 3.32
CA TYR A 137 13.31 13.28 2.97
C TYR A 137 13.43 14.65 3.61
N GLY A 138 14.55 14.94 4.29
CA GLY A 138 14.72 16.23 4.94
C GLY A 138 15.76 16.26 6.05
N ALA A 139 15.80 17.37 6.77
CA ALA A 139 16.72 17.65 7.87
C ALA A 139 16.15 18.72 8.81
N ARG A 140 16.63 18.74 10.06
CA ARG A 140 16.31 19.80 11.05
C ARG A 140 14.80 20.06 11.21
N GLY A 141 14.00 19.01 11.26
CA GLY A 141 12.54 19.12 11.42
C GLY A 141 11.76 19.45 10.14
N ARG A 142 12.43 19.77 9.03
CA ARG A 142 11.80 20.07 7.73
C ARG A 142 11.88 18.86 6.82
N PHE A 143 10.73 18.33 6.42
CA PHE A 143 10.62 17.09 5.64
C PHE A 143 9.52 17.16 4.58
N THR A 144 9.80 16.58 3.42
CA THR A 144 8.79 16.20 2.42
C THR A 144 8.58 14.68 2.48
N GLN A 145 7.42 14.18 2.04
CA GLN A 145 7.06 12.76 2.09
C GLN A 145 6.55 12.29 0.73
N GLY A 146 6.87 11.04 0.41
CA GLY A 146 6.39 10.38 -0.80
C GLY A 146 6.14 8.90 -0.56
N VAL A 147 5.35 8.29 -1.44
CA VAL A 147 5.08 6.86 -1.43
C VAL A 147 5.80 6.22 -2.60
N PHE A 148 6.68 5.28 -2.31
CA PHE A 148 7.56 4.66 -3.29
C PHE A 148 7.45 3.14 -3.22
N ARG A 149 7.87 2.45 -4.29
CA ARG A 149 7.85 0.98 -4.36
C ARG A 149 9.25 0.46 -4.65
N ASN A 150 9.70 -0.51 -3.85
CA ASN A 150 10.99 -1.20 -4.04
C ASN A 150 12.22 -0.28 -3.99
N GLY A 151 12.17 0.76 -3.18
CA GLY A 151 13.26 1.72 -3.00
C GLY A 151 12.99 3.10 -3.60
N VAL A 152 13.89 4.05 -3.30
CA VAL A 152 13.88 5.40 -3.88
C VAL A 152 15.29 6.02 -3.84
N ARG A 153 15.63 6.82 -4.85
CA ARG A 153 16.82 7.68 -4.81
C ARG A 153 16.56 8.84 -3.84
N CYS A 154 17.36 8.95 -2.79
CA CYS A 154 17.18 9.98 -1.79
C CYS A 154 17.66 11.35 -2.29
N GLY A 155 16.78 12.20 -2.79
CA GLY A 155 17.17 13.51 -3.31
C GLY A 155 15.98 14.34 -3.78
N ASN A 156 16.22 15.61 -4.08
CA ASN A 156 15.18 16.57 -4.48
C ASN A 156 14.36 16.06 -5.68
N ASP A 157 15.01 15.42 -6.66
CA ASP A 157 14.34 14.87 -7.85
C ASP A 157 13.25 13.84 -7.55
N ALA A 158 13.38 13.09 -6.45
CA ALA A 158 12.39 12.08 -6.10
C ALA A 158 11.18 12.66 -5.35
N PHE A 159 11.30 13.89 -4.83
CA PHE A 159 10.29 14.54 -4.01
C PHE A 159 9.87 15.92 -4.55
N ASP A 160 10.33 16.25 -5.76
CA ASP A 160 10.07 17.49 -6.51
C ASP A 160 10.42 18.82 -5.77
N GLU A 161 11.12 18.75 -4.63
CA GLU A 161 11.41 19.89 -3.75
C GLU A 161 12.69 19.66 -2.91
N ASP A 162 13.39 20.75 -2.54
CA ASP A 162 14.33 20.76 -1.42
C ASP A 162 13.64 21.24 -0.11
N PRO A 163 13.27 20.33 0.81
CA PRO A 163 12.56 20.68 2.03
C PRO A 163 13.45 21.42 3.04
N ALA A 164 14.77 21.33 2.92
CA ALA A 164 15.73 21.91 3.87
C ALA A 164 16.98 22.44 3.14
N PRO A 165 16.87 23.61 2.48
CA PRO A 165 17.97 24.20 1.73
C PRO A 165 19.20 24.42 2.63
N ARG A 166 20.39 24.22 2.06
CA ARG A 166 21.70 24.36 2.74
C ARG A 166 21.91 23.37 3.91
N ALA A 167 21.07 22.35 4.05
CA ALA A 167 21.26 21.26 5.00
C ALA A 167 21.45 19.93 4.27
N LYS A 168 22.33 19.07 4.81
CA LYS A 168 22.48 17.68 4.37
C LYS A 168 21.22 16.92 4.77
N LYS A 169 20.50 16.39 3.79
CA LYS A 169 19.23 15.70 4.02
C LYS A 169 19.43 14.19 4.14
N THR A 170 18.46 13.52 4.72
CA THR A 170 18.48 12.07 4.90
C THR A 170 17.07 11.54 4.66
N CYS A 171 16.98 10.37 4.05
CA CYS A 171 15.73 9.66 3.85
C CYS A 171 15.47 8.71 5.02
N TYR A 172 14.19 8.63 5.39
CA TYR A 172 13.71 7.76 6.45
C TYR A 172 12.49 7.01 5.96
N ILE A 173 12.44 5.70 6.22
CA ILE A 173 11.24 4.89 6.02
C ILE A 173 10.43 4.82 7.31
N ARG A 174 9.11 4.74 7.19
CA ARG A 174 8.23 4.49 8.33
C ARG A 174 8.06 2.98 8.56
N LYS A 175 8.51 2.49 9.71
CA LYS A 175 8.30 1.12 10.19
C LYS A 175 6.97 1.00 10.92
#